data_AF-A0A3A8E4M5-F1
#
_entry.id   AF-A0A3A8E4M5-F1
#
_cell.length_a   1.000
_cell.length_b   1.000
_cell.length_c   1.000
_cell.angle_alpha   90.00
_cell.angle_beta   90.00
_cell.angle_gamma   90.00
#
_symmetry.space_group_name_H-M   'P 1'
#
loop_
_entity.id
_entity.type
_entity.pdbx_description
1 polymer ?
#
loop_
_entity_poly.entity_id
_entity_poly.type
_entity_poly.pdbx_seq_one_letter_code
_entity_poly.pdbx_strand_id
1 'polypeptide(L)'
;MIGTGTTDASGNFSIPVNPAQNNGQTVTATATDAAGNTSVPASAVADNAAPVITAATVDATTGATITGQVSEQATVVVKNAAGVVLGTGQTDTAGVFS
;
A
#
# COMPACT_ATOMS: atom_id res chain seq x y z
N MET A 1 13.95 -10.88 -16.30
CA MET A 1 14.59 -9.92 -15.37
C MET A 1 13.79 -8.62 -15.41
N ILE A 2 13.43 -8.06 -14.25
CA ILE A 2 12.55 -6.89 -14.15
C ILE A 2 13.25 -5.63 -13.60
N GLY A 3 14.49 -5.77 -13.11
CA GLY A 3 15.32 -4.68 -12.62
C GLY A 3 16.67 -5.21 -12.11
N THR A 4 17.67 -4.33 -12.02
CA THR A 4 18.98 -4.58 -11.42
C THR A 4 19.50 -3.29 -10.78
N GLY A 5 20.40 -3.40 -9.81
CA GLY A 5 21.06 -2.25 -9.18
C GLY A 5 22.17 -2.68 -8.23
N THR A 6 22.84 -1.69 -7.66
CA THR A 6 23.92 -1.89 -6.69
C THR A 6 23.46 -1.47 -5.30
N THR A 7 24.04 -2.07 -4.27
CA THR A 7 23.83 -1.64 -2.89
C THR A 7 24.61 -0.36 -2.58
N ASP A 8 24.16 0.41 -1.60
CA ASP A 8 24.95 1.47 -0.97
C ASP A 8 26.05 0.91 -0.05
N ALA A 9 26.83 1.79 0.59
CA ALA A 9 27.91 1.42 1.49
C ALA A 9 27.44 0.69 2.78
N SER A 10 26.13 0.72 3.07
CA SER A 10 25.50 0.03 4.19
C SER A 10 24.77 -1.25 3.78
N GLY A 11 24.79 -1.61 2.49
CA GLY A 11 24.15 -2.81 1.96
C GLY A 11 22.68 -2.63 1.55
N ASN A 12 22.13 -1.42 1.58
CA ASN A 12 20.74 -1.17 1.15
C ASN A 12 20.67 -1.03 -0.36
N PHE A 13 19.55 -1.43 -0.97
CA PHE A 13 19.29 -1.21 -2.40
C PHE A 13 17.89 -0.67 -2.63
N SER A 14 17.75 0.14 -3.69
CA SER A 14 16.47 0.56 -4.23
C SER A 14 16.55 0.42 -5.75
N ILE A 15 15.73 -0.47 -6.31
CA ILE A 15 15.80 -0.85 -7.71
C ILE A 15 14.45 -0.54 -8.35
N PRO A 16 14.38 0.39 -9.32
CA PRO A 16 13.17 0.56 -10.11
C PRO A 16 12.94 -0.70 -10.95
N VAL A 17 11.70 -1.19 -10.97
CA VAL A 17 11.32 -2.37 -11.76
C VAL A 17 10.37 -1.98 -12.89
N ASN A 18 10.53 -2.63 -14.05
CA ASN A 18 9.65 -2.49 -15.20
C ASN A 18 9.39 -3.87 -15.83
N PRO A 19 8.12 -4.32 -15.96
CA PRO A 19 6.90 -3.63 -15.56
C PRO A 19 6.76 -3.45 -14.04
N ALA A 20 5.97 -2.47 -13.62
CA ALA A 20 5.53 -2.37 -12.23
C ALA A 20 4.76 -3.65 -11.84
N GLN A 21 4.93 -4.10 -10.60
CA GLN A 21 4.30 -5.33 -10.13
C GLN A 21 2.86 -5.04 -9.69
N ASN A 22 1.96 -5.97 -10.00
CA ASN A 22 0.59 -5.93 -9.51
C ASN A 22 0.49 -6.59 -8.13
N ASN A 23 -0.54 -6.23 -7.37
CA ASN A 23 -0.76 -6.77 -6.04
C ASN A 23 -0.81 -8.30 -6.05
N GLY A 24 -0.13 -8.93 -5.09
CA GLY A 24 -0.03 -10.38 -4.97
C GLY A 24 1.00 -11.05 -5.89
N GLN A 25 1.71 -10.29 -6.75
CA GLN A 25 2.80 -10.86 -7.54
C GLN A 25 4.04 -11.09 -6.71
N THR A 26 4.62 -12.29 -6.81
CA THR A 26 5.89 -12.65 -6.18
C THR A 26 7.07 -12.21 -7.05
N VAL A 27 8.04 -11.54 -6.44
CA VAL A 27 9.35 -11.24 -7.02
C VAL A 27 10.46 -11.98 -6.28
N THR A 28 11.56 -12.24 -6.99
CA THR A 28 12.73 -12.92 -6.43
C THR A 28 13.99 -12.09 -6.72
N ALA A 29 14.86 -11.93 -5.73
CA ALA A 29 16.11 -11.21 -5.83
C ALA A 29 17.31 -12.07 -5.40
N THR A 30 18.45 -11.89 -6.09
CA THR A 30 19.75 -12.46 -5.73
C THR A 30 20.80 -11.36 -5.78
N ALA A 31 21.87 -11.49 -5.01
CA ALA A 31 23.01 -10.58 -5.02
C ALA A 31 24.31 -11.35 -5.31
N THR A 32 25.25 -10.71 -6.00
CA THR A 32 26.57 -11.27 -6.29
C THR A 32 27.65 -10.32 -5.79
N ASP A 33 28.63 -10.82 -5.04
CA ASP A 33 29.75 -10.03 -4.54
C ASP A 33 30.86 -9.81 -5.60
N ALA A 34 31.88 -9.02 -5.26
CA ALA A 34 33.00 -8.73 -6.17
C ALA A 34 33.89 -9.95 -6.48
N ALA A 35 33.84 -10.99 -5.63
CA ALA A 35 34.56 -12.25 -5.85
C ALA A 35 33.75 -13.24 -6.72
N GLY A 36 32.49 -12.91 -7.05
CA GLY A 36 31.59 -13.73 -7.87
C GLY A 36 30.70 -14.69 -7.08
N ASN A 37 30.65 -14.60 -5.75
CA ASN A 37 29.76 -15.44 -4.94
C ASN A 37 28.33 -14.89 -5.02
N THR A 38 27.35 -15.75 -5.30
CA THR A 38 25.93 -15.38 -5.40
C THR A 38 25.13 -15.88 -4.21
N SER A 39 24.22 -15.06 -3.69
CA SER A 39 23.34 -15.40 -2.56
C SER A 39 22.31 -16.47 -2.91
N VAL A 40 21.69 -17.06 -1.88
CA VAL A 40 20.39 -17.73 -2.06
C VAL A 40 19.33 -16.69 -2.47
N PRO A 41 18.28 -17.07 -3.21
CA PRO A 41 17.24 -16.13 -3.59
C PRO A 41 16.37 -15.71 -2.41
N ALA A 42 16.05 -14.42 -2.31
CA ALA A 42 15.04 -13.89 -1.41
C ALA A 42 13.77 -13.54 -2.20
N SER A 43 12.59 -13.79 -1.62
CA SER A 43 11.30 -13.47 -2.24
C SER A 43 10.56 -12.36 -1.50
N ALA A 44 9.77 -11.60 -2.25
CA ALA A 44 8.82 -10.62 -1.72
C ALA A 44 7.52 -10.70 -2.53
N VAL A 45 6.40 -10.29 -1.91
CA VAL A 45 5.11 -10.16 -2.58
C VAL A 45 4.79 -8.69 -2.70
N ALA A 46 4.41 -8.24 -3.89
CA ALA A 46 3.94 -6.88 -4.11
C ALA A 46 2.64 -6.65 -3.33
N ASP A 47 2.65 -5.66 -2.43
CA ASP A 47 1.52 -5.27 -1.60
C ASP A 47 1.13 -3.83 -1.89
N ASN A 48 0.49 -3.64 -3.04
CA ASN A 48 0.05 -2.34 -3.55
C ASN A 48 -1.45 -2.32 -3.87
N ALA A 49 -2.24 -3.15 -3.16
CA ALA A 49 -3.68 -3.08 -3.21
C ALA A 49 -4.17 -1.70 -2.77
N ALA A 50 -5.00 -1.06 -3.58
CA ALA A 50 -5.69 0.15 -3.16
C ALA A 50 -6.67 -0.17 -2.02
N PRO A 51 -6.84 0.75 -1.04
CA PRO A 51 -7.86 0.58 -0.02
C PRO A 51 -9.27 0.45 -0.58
N VAL A 52 -10.09 -0.43 0.00
CA VAL A 52 -11.48 -0.69 -0.44
C VAL A 52 -12.44 -0.34 0.68
N ILE A 53 -13.33 0.62 0.45
CA ILE A 53 -14.47 0.90 1.34
C ILE A 53 -15.52 -0.19 1.11
N THR A 54 -15.84 -0.97 2.14
CA THR A 54 -16.85 -2.04 2.10
C THR A 54 -18.21 -1.60 2.64
N ALA A 55 -18.22 -0.60 3.51
CA ALA A 55 -19.44 -0.01 4.06
C ALA A 55 -19.25 1.50 4.31
N ALA A 56 -20.30 2.27 4.05
CA ALA A 56 -20.40 3.67 4.45
C ALA A 56 -21.87 4.02 4.71
N THR A 57 -22.15 4.59 5.87
CA THR A 57 -23.49 4.95 6.32
C THR A 57 -23.47 6.36 6.86
N VAL A 58 -24.44 7.18 6.43
CA VAL A 58 -24.69 8.49 7.01
C VAL A 58 -25.71 8.32 8.13
N ASP A 59 -25.45 8.93 9.29
CA ASP A 59 -26.40 8.98 10.39
C ASP A 59 -27.72 9.59 9.92
N ALA A 60 -28.79 8.80 9.96
CA ALA A 60 -30.09 9.20 9.40
C ALA A 60 -30.82 10.27 10.22
N THR A 61 -30.41 10.50 11.47
CA THR A 61 -31.05 11.47 12.37
C THR A 61 -30.40 12.84 12.22
N THR A 62 -29.07 12.89 12.19
CA THR A 62 -28.27 14.12 12.19
C THR A 62 -27.76 14.50 10.80
N GLY A 63 -27.53 13.52 9.91
CA GLY A 63 -26.87 13.73 8.62
C GLY A 63 -25.41 14.16 8.72
N ALA A 64 -24.86 14.27 9.94
CA ALA A 64 -23.59 14.92 10.21
C ALA A 64 -22.45 13.93 10.51
N THR A 65 -22.79 12.68 10.83
CA THR A 65 -21.82 11.63 11.10
C THR A 65 -21.84 10.62 9.96
N ILE A 66 -20.66 10.19 9.53
CA ILE A 66 -20.51 9.08 8.58
C ILE A 66 -19.69 8.01 9.28
N THR A 67 -20.14 6.77 9.22
CA THR A 67 -19.42 5.60 9.75
C THR A 67 -19.26 4.55 8.67
N GLY A 68 -18.33 3.63 8.84
CA GLY A 68 -18.16 2.53 7.90
C GLY A 68 -16.89 1.73 8.06
N GLN A 69 -16.57 0.97 7.03
CA GLN A 69 -15.44 0.05 6.98
C GLN A 69 -14.66 0.22 5.68
N VAL A 70 -13.34 0.22 5.78
CA VAL A 70 -12.38 0.18 4.68
C VAL A 70 -11.27 -0.81 5.05
N SER A 71 -10.44 -1.23 4.11
CA SER A 71 -9.21 -1.95 4.45
C SER A 71 -8.42 -1.23 5.56
N GLU A 72 -7.72 -2.00 6.39
CA GLU A 72 -6.98 -1.52 7.56
C GLU A 72 -5.99 -0.39 7.22
N GLN A 73 -5.80 0.53 8.17
CA GLN A 73 -4.80 1.60 8.11
C GLN A 73 -4.93 2.55 6.89
N ALA A 74 -6.14 2.74 6.38
CA ALA A 74 -6.44 3.63 5.27
C ALA A 74 -6.78 5.05 5.74
N THR A 75 -6.52 6.03 4.88
CA THR A 75 -7.05 7.40 5.03
C THR A 75 -8.36 7.53 4.26
N VAL A 76 -9.43 7.88 4.94
CA VAL A 76 -10.76 8.14 4.38
C VAL A 76 -10.97 9.63 4.22
N VAL A 77 -11.47 10.04 3.05
CA VAL A 77 -11.81 11.44 2.76
C VAL A 77 -13.27 11.52 2.37
N VAL A 78 -14.06 12.29 3.13
CA VAL A 78 -15.47 12.53 2.86
C VAL A 78 -15.61 13.83 2.09
N LYS A 79 -16.36 13.81 0.98
CA LYS A 79 -16.62 14.97 0.13
C LYS A 79 -18.10 15.13 -0.16
N ASN A 80 -18.55 16.36 -0.38
CA ASN A 80 -19.89 16.62 -0.92
C ASN A 80 -19.93 16.43 -2.45
N ALA A 81 -21.12 16.60 -3.05
CA ALA A 81 -21.32 16.44 -4.49
C ALA A 81 -20.52 17.44 -5.36
N ALA A 82 -20.11 18.58 -4.80
CA ALA A 82 -19.24 19.55 -5.47
C ALA A 82 -17.74 19.22 -5.32
N GLY A 83 -17.40 18.12 -4.63
CA GLY A 83 -16.02 17.69 -4.40
C GLY A 83 -15.32 18.40 -3.23
N VAL A 84 -16.05 19.22 -2.46
CA VAL A 84 -15.49 19.89 -1.27
C VAL A 84 -15.32 18.88 -0.15
N VAL A 85 -14.13 18.85 0.46
CA VAL A 85 -13.84 17.98 1.61
C VAL A 85 -14.64 18.45 2.82
N LEU A 86 -15.42 17.54 3.38
CA LEU A 86 -16.20 17.75 4.60
C LEU A 86 -15.47 17.21 5.84
N GLY A 87 -14.62 16.20 5.67
CA GLY A 87 -13.85 15.60 6.75
C GLY A 87 -12.88 14.53 6.27
N THR A 88 -11.97 14.16 7.17
CA THR A 88 -11.00 13.09 6.98
C THR A 88 -10.98 12.19 8.20
N GLY A 89 -10.89 10.88 8.01
CA GLY A 89 -10.75 9.89 9.07
C GLY A 89 -9.61 8.93 8.76
N GLN A 90 -8.98 8.37 9.78
CA GLN A 90 -8.04 7.26 9.64
C GLN A 90 -8.69 6.01 10.19
N THR A 91 -8.51 4.88 9.53
CA THR A 91 -8.97 3.60 10.08
C THR A 91 -7.95 2.95 10.97
N ASP A 92 -8.46 2.25 11.98
CA ASP A 92 -7.67 1.42 12.86
C ASP A 92 -7.23 0.11 12.16
N THR A 93 -6.61 -0.78 12.93
CA THR A 93 -6.22 -2.12 12.49
C THR A 93 -7.42 -3.06 12.25
N ALA A 94 -8.66 -2.61 12.45
CA ALA A 94 -9.87 -3.35 12.07
C ALA A 94 -10.57 -2.72 10.86
N GLY A 95 -10.01 -1.63 10.30
CA GLY A 95 -10.58 -0.98 9.13
C GLY A 95 -11.83 -0.15 9.42
N VAL A 96 -12.14 0.14 10.69
CA VAL A 96 -13.34 0.91 11.06
C VAL A 96 -13.02 2.40 11.07
N PHE A 97 -13.95 3.23 10.58
CA PHE A 97 -13.90 4.70 10.72
C PHE A 97 -15.13 5.25 11.45
N SER A 98 -14.90 6.32 12.21
CA SER A 98 -15.92 7.12 12.92
C SER A 98 -15.74 8.60 12.64
#